data_AF-A0A2V9TYK8-F1
#
_entry.id   AF-A0A2V9TYK8-F1
#
_cell.length_a   1.000
_cell.length_b   1.000
_cell.length_c   1.000
_cell.angle_alpha   90.00
_cell.angle_beta   90.00
_cell.angle_gamma   90.00
#
_symmetry.space_group_name_H-M   'P 1'
#
loop_
_entity.id
_entity.type
_entity.pdbx_description
1 polymer ?
#
loop_
_entity_poly.entity_id
_entity_poly.type
_entity_poly.pdbx_seq_one_letter_code
_entity_poly.pdbx_strand_id
1 'polypeptide(L)'
;MRVGRRFRGITSGEIAQLISFLTGSLGEFLDRNYESDKVKTLFLANNVYGKHGGPYDPGTALGLLFHLLSGGEHELQGFYGHVIGGMGAITQALAAAARKRGVEIRTSAPVARIDVRDGRLRGVVLEDGTEISARTVLSNADPKRTFLGLIDATELPEDFRRAVKGIKMNGPCAKMNLVLAEEPRVHGMPPDAAPAQRSLFTLVPSLEFAERCYDIAKLGEIPEQLWIDCVVASNVDDTLAPKGRHIMTCFVQYVPYFLRLGTWDENRELLGDRVIKKIAEYAPNVPGAIVARQVLTPLDLERVYGLTEGNIFHGD
;
A
#
# COMPACT_ATOMS: atom_id res chain seq x y z
N MET A 1 5.96 2.50 -38.30
CA MET A 1 7.06 1.50 -38.26
C MET A 1 8.31 1.92 -37.45
N ARG A 2 8.25 2.86 -36.49
CA ARG A 2 9.40 3.16 -35.59
C ARG A 2 9.44 2.27 -34.34
N VAL A 3 8.29 1.85 -33.83
CA VAL A 3 8.16 0.96 -32.66
C VAL A 3 8.68 -0.46 -32.98
N GLY A 4 8.29 -1.04 -34.12
CA GLY A 4 8.70 -2.40 -34.52
C GLY A 4 10.22 -2.58 -34.71
N ARG A 5 10.99 -1.51 -34.94
CA ARG A 5 12.46 -1.59 -34.97
C ARG A 5 13.07 -1.85 -33.59
N ARG A 6 12.40 -1.45 -32.50
CA ARG A 6 12.85 -1.69 -31.11
C ARG A 6 12.65 -3.14 -30.66
N PHE A 7 11.72 -3.85 -31.29
CA PHE A 7 11.48 -5.28 -31.05
C PHE A 7 12.24 -6.17 -32.04
N ARG A 8 13.05 -5.58 -32.92
CA ARG A 8 13.83 -6.31 -33.92
C ARG A 8 15.04 -6.95 -33.22
N GLY A 9 15.00 -8.26 -33.03
CA GLY A 9 16.05 -9.02 -32.33
C GLY A 9 15.55 -9.81 -31.13
N ILE A 10 14.30 -9.59 -30.69
CA ILE A 10 13.69 -10.43 -29.64
C ILE A 10 13.41 -11.81 -30.23
N THR A 11 14.02 -12.80 -29.60
CA THR A 11 13.88 -14.22 -29.93
C THR A 11 12.53 -14.76 -29.46
N SER A 12 12.05 -15.84 -30.07
CA SER A 12 10.86 -16.55 -29.59
C SER A 12 11.01 -17.02 -28.14
N GLY A 13 12.23 -17.33 -27.70
CA GLY A 13 12.54 -17.69 -26.31
C GLY A 13 12.32 -16.53 -25.34
N GLU A 14 12.79 -15.32 -25.68
CA GLU A 14 12.56 -14.12 -24.86
C GLU A 14 11.07 -13.75 -24.80
N ILE A 15 10.33 -13.91 -25.90
CA ILE A 15 8.87 -13.71 -25.90
C ILE A 15 8.20 -14.72 -24.96
N ALA A 16 8.57 -16.00 -25.04
CA ALA A 16 8.02 -17.04 -24.19
C ALA A 16 8.33 -16.81 -22.71
N GLN A 17 9.56 -16.36 -22.38
CA GLN A 17 9.96 -16.00 -21.02
C GLN A 17 9.18 -14.79 -20.50
N LEU A 18 9.02 -13.75 -21.32
CA LEU A 18 8.23 -12.58 -20.96
C LEU A 18 6.77 -12.95 -20.69
N ILE A 19 6.15 -13.76 -21.55
CA ILE A 19 4.78 -14.23 -21.34
C ILE A 19 4.70 -15.04 -20.05
N SER A 20 5.59 -16.02 -19.87
CA SER A 20 5.64 -16.85 -18.66
C SER A 20 5.82 -16.01 -17.40
N PHE A 21 6.58 -14.92 -17.46
CA PHE A 21 6.76 -14.01 -16.35
C PHE A 21 5.52 -13.13 -16.09
N LEU A 22 4.91 -12.58 -17.14
CA LEU A 22 3.72 -11.72 -17.03
C LEU A 22 2.49 -12.49 -16.52
N THR A 23 2.40 -13.79 -16.81
CA THR A 23 1.24 -14.62 -16.44
C THR A 23 1.54 -15.62 -15.32
N GLY A 24 2.81 -15.82 -14.97
CA GLY A 24 3.24 -16.81 -13.99
C GLY A 24 3.16 -16.31 -12.55
N SER A 25 3.35 -17.23 -11.61
CA SER A 25 3.40 -16.91 -10.18
C SER A 25 4.80 -16.46 -9.75
N LEU A 26 4.87 -15.62 -8.72
CA LEU A 26 6.12 -15.22 -8.10
C LEU A 26 6.83 -16.43 -7.48
N GLY A 27 6.07 -17.29 -6.79
CA GLY A 27 6.57 -18.46 -6.09
C GLY A 27 7.25 -19.44 -7.03
N GLU A 28 6.59 -19.87 -8.11
CA GLU A 28 7.20 -20.78 -9.09
C GLU A 28 8.42 -20.15 -9.78
N PHE A 29 8.36 -18.84 -10.06
CA PHE A 29 9.52 -18.13 -10.59
C PHE A 29 10.71 -18.19 -9.63
N LEU A 30 10.50 -17.93 -8.34
CA LEU A 30 11.55 -17.96 -7.34
C LEU A 30 12.06 -19.38 -7.08
N ASP A 31 11.17 -20.37 -6.97
CA ASP A 31 11.51 -21.77 -6.75
C ASP A 31 12.36 -22.36 -7.88
N ARG A 32 12.14 -21.92 -9.12
CA ARG A 32 12.95 -22.35 -10.28
C ARG A 32 14.35 -21.73 -10.30
N ASN A 33 14.52 -20.52 -9.76
CA ASN A 33 15.75 -19.73 -9.92
C ASN A 33 16.63 -19.67 -8.66
N TYR A 34 16.08 -19.99 -7.49
CA TYR A 34 16.78 -19.87 -6.22
C TYR A 34 16.56 -21.11 -5.34
N GLU A 35 17.62 -21.57 -4.68
CA GLU A 35 17.54 -22.69 -3.74
C GLU A 35 17.26 -22.23 -2.30
N SER A 36 17.73 -21.03 -1.92
CA SER A 36 17.64 -20.53 -0.54
C SER A 36 16.30 -19.88 -0.23
N ASP A 37 15.53 -20.47 0.69
CA ASP A 37 14.24 -19.89 1.14
C ASP A 37 14.39 -18.48 1.72
N LYS A 38 15.51 -18.18 2.38
CA LYS A 38 15.80 -16.83 2.89
C LYS A 38 15.87 -15.81 1.75
N VAL A 39 16.51 -16.17 0.64
CA VAL A 39 16.59 -15.31 -0.56
C VAL A 39 15.20 -15.13 -1.16
N LYS A 40 14.42 -16.21 -1.29
CA LYS A 40 13.05 -16.12 -1.84
C LYS A 40 12.15 -15.23 -0.97
N THR A 41 12.25 -15.32 0.35
CA THR A 41 11.50 -14.46 1.29
C THR A 41 11.89 -12.98 1.15
N LEU A 42 13.15 -12.65 0.89
CA LEU A 42 13.58 -11.27 0.63
C LEU A 42 12.91 -10.68 -0.62
N PHE A 43 12.73 -11.49 -1.67
CA PHE A 43 11.96 -11.09 -2.84
C PHE A 43 10.47 -10.97 -2.49
N LEU A 44 9.88 -11.97 -1.84
CA LEU A 44 8.45 -11.99 -1.50
C LEU A 44 7.97 -10.67 -0.87
N ALA A 45 8.66 -10.22 0.19
CA ALA A 45 8.26 -9.07 0.99
C ALA A 45 8.02 -7.81 0.14
N ASN A 46 8.83 -7.64 -0.90
CA ASN A 46 8.79 -6.47 -1.75
C ASN A 46 7.88 -6.64 -2.97
N ASN A 47 7.33 -7.82 -3.28
CA ASN A 47 6.74 -8.07 -4.61
C ASN A 47 5.23 -8.30 -4.65
N VAL A 48 4.63 -8.78 -3.56
CA VAL A 48 3.16 -8.91 -3.44
C VAL A 48 2.57 -7.93 -2.42
N TYR A 49 3.36 -6.93 -2.04
CA TYR A 49 3.00 -5.89 -1.09
C TYR A 49 1.78 -5.09 -1.58
N GLY A 50 0.75 -5.00 -0.74
CA GLY A 50 -0.44 -4.19 -0.99
C GLY A 50 -1.47 -4.77 -1.97
N LYS A 51 -1.22 -5.96 -2.54
CA LYS A 51 -2.01 -6.53 -3.64
C LYS A 51 -2.75 -7.80 -3.24
N HIS A 52 -3.82 -8.11 -3.96
CA HIS A 52 -4.38 -9.46 -3.97
C HIS A 52 -3.49 -10.43 -4.73
N GLY A 53 -3.63 -11.70 -4.39
CA GLY A 53 -2.86 -12.81 -4.94
C GLY A 53 -1.80 -13.28 -3.95
N GLY A 54 -1.84 -14.57 -3.62
CA GLY A 54 -0.78 -15.25 -2.89
C GLY A 54 0.47 -15.40 -3.78
N PRO A 55 1.66 -15.65 -3.22
CA PRO A 55 2.87 -15.83 -4.02
C PRO A 55 2.75 -16.86 -5.15
N TYR A 56 1.89 -17.86 -5.01
CA TYR A 56 1.69 -18.90 -6.03
C TYR A 56 0.53 -18.63 -7.00
N ASP A 57 -0.17 -17.50 -6.85
CA ASP A 57 -1.22 -17.12 -7.79
C ASP A 57 -0.64 -16.60 -9.12
N PRO A 58 -1.30 -16.89 -10.27
CA PRO A 58 -0.90 -16.37 -11.57
C PRO A 58 -0.85 -14.83 -11.61
N GLY A 59 0.18 -14.29 -12.27
CA GLY A 59 0.37 -12.85 -12.47
C GLY A 59 1.12 -12.14 -11.33
N THR A 60 1.36 -12.81 -10.20
CA THR A 60 2.08 -12.20 -9.06
C THR A 60 3.57 -11.94 -9.32
N ALA A 61 4.17 -12.65 -10.29
CA ALA A 61 5.54 -12.37 -10.73
C ALA A 61 5.69 -10.96 -11.32
N LEU A 62 4.63 -10.36 -11.85
CA LEU A 62 4.65 -8.99 -12.38
C LEU A 62 5.09 -7.95 -11.34
N GLY A 63 4.88 -8.23 -10.05
CA GLY A 63 5.36 -7.39 -8.95
C GLY A 63 6.86 -7.09 -9.03
N LEU A 64 7.67 -8.05 -9.48
CA LEU A 64 9.13 -7.91 -9.66
C LEU A 64 9.49 -6.79 -10.62
N LEU A 65 8.70 -6.57 -11.68
CA LEU A 65 8.97 -5.47 -12.60
C LEU A 65 8.72 -4.12 -11.97
N PHE A 66 7.75 -3.98 -11.06
CA PHE A 66 7.45 -2.67 -10.47
C PHE A 66 8.66 -2.14 -9.69
N HIS A 67 9.31 -2.99 -8.88
CA HIS A 67 10.48 -2.63 -8.08
C HIS A 67 11.77 -2.57 -8.89
N LEU A 68 11.90 -3.42 -9.91
CA LEU A 68 13.05 -3.36 -10.82
C LEU A 68 12.99 -2.14 -11.73
N LEU A 69 11.80 -1.63 -12.08
CA LEU A 69 11.64 -0.45 -12.96
C LEU A 69 11.52 0.88 -12.19
N SER A 70 11.36 0.86 -10.87
CA SER A 70 11.33 2.08 -10.07
C SER A 70 12.72 2.69 -9.91
N GLY A 71 12.99 3.81 -10.61
CA GLY A 71 14.05 4.77 -10.30
C GLY A 71 15.10 5.03 -11.40
N GLY A 72 15.47 6.32 -11.53
CA GLY A 72 16.83 6.80 -11.83
C GLY A 72 17.45 6.58 -13.22
N GLU A 73 18.64 7.18 -13.40
CA GLU A 73 19.65 6.63 -14.30
C GLU A 73 20.15 5.27 -13.73
N HIS A 74 20.87 4.48 -14.53
CA HIS A 74 21.22 3.07 -14.23
C HIS A 74 21.79 2.84 -12.82
N GLU A 75 22.43 3.84 -12.21
CA GLU A 75 23.07 3.77 -10.88
C GLU A 75 22.12 4.02 -9.69
N LEU A 76 20.92 4.57 -9.91
CA LEU A 76 19.97 4.97 -8.86
C LEU A 76 18.64 4.19 -8.92
N GLN A 77 18.57 3.20 -9.80
CA GLN A 77 17.40 2.33 -9.96
C GLN A 77 17.24 1.44 -8.72
N GLY A 78 16.03 1.38 -8.17
CA GLY A 78 15.71 0.61 -6.96
C GLY A 78 16.16 1.26 -5.65
N PHE A 79 16.51 2.55 -5.63
CA PHE A 79 16.90 3.24 -4.39
C PHE A 79 15.69 3.49 -3.47
N TYR A 80 15.84 3.13 -2.19
CA TYR A 80 14.89 3.45 -1.11
C TYR A 80 15.57 4.35 -0.08
N GLY A 81 14.83 5.30 0.47
CA GLY A 81 15.35 6.24 1.46
C GLY A 81 14.29 6.67 2.46
N HIS A 82 14.76 7.08 3.64
CA HIS A 82 13.92 7.74 4.63
C HIS A 82 13.77 9.22 4.29
N VAL A 83 12.56 9.74 4.44
CA VAL A 83 12.26 11.17 4.29
C VAL A 83 12.39 11.81 5.67
N ILE A 84 13.33 12.74 5.82
CA ILE A 84 13.48 13.53 7.05
C ILE A 84 12.26 14.47 7.20
N GLY A 85 11.69 14.52 8.39
CA GLY A 85 10.36 15.07 8.70
C GLY A 85 9.20 14.14 8.35
N GLY A 86 9.48 12.91 7.91
CA GLY A 86 8.49 11.90 7.51
C GLY A 86 7.83 12.18 6.15
N MET A 87 6.95 11.27 5.72
CA MET A 87 6.28 11.38 4.40
C MET A 87 5.45 12.65 4.22
N GLY A 88 4.99 13.27 5.33
CA GLY A 88 4.33 14.56 5.29
C GLY A 88 5.22 15.70 4.77
N ALA A 89 6.54 15.62 4.94
CA ALA A 89 7.46 16.64 4.43
C ALA A 89 7.41 16.75 2.89
N ILE A 90 7.25 15.62 2.17
CA ILE A 90 7.09 15.64 0.71
C ILE A 90 5.81 16.37 0.33
N THR A 91 4.68 16.02 0.93
CA THR A 91 3.39 16.64 0.57
C THR A 91 3.37 18.13 0.93
N GLN A 92 3.98 18.53 2.05
CA GLN A 92 4.13 19.94 2.41
C GLN A 92 5.08 20.69 1.46
N ALA A 93 6.16 20.07 1.01
CA ALA A 93 7.06 20.67 0.01
C ALA A 93 6.35 20.91 -1.32
N LEU A 94 5.56 19.93 -1.79
CA LEU A 94 4.72 20.07 -2.99
C LEU A 94 3.68 21.18 -2.82
N ALA A 95 2.98 21.22 -1.68
CA ALA A 95 2.00 22.25 -1.37
C ALA A 95 2.63 23.67 -1.34
N ALA A 96 3.81 23.80 -0.75
CA ALA A 96 4.54 25.06 -0.72
C ALA A 96 4.97 25.52 -2.13
N ALA A 97 5.47 24.59 -2.96
CA ALA A 97 5.82 24.87 -4.34
C ALA A 97 4.60 25.32 -5.18
N ALA A 98 3.45 24.65 -5.00
CA ALA A 98 2.19 25.00 -5.65
C ALA A 98 1.71 26.40 -5.24
N ARG A 99 1.69 26.71 -3.93
CA ARG A 99 1.30 28.04 -3.40
C ARG A 99 2.18 29.16 -3.95
N LYS A 100 3.50 28.94 -4.08
CA LYS A 100 4.43 29.90 -4.72
C LYS A 100 4.08 30.20 -6.19
N ARG A 101 3.35 29.31 -6.85
CA ARG A 101 2.84 29.49 -8.22
C ARG A 101 1.40 30.04 -8.26
N GLY A 102 0.85 30.45 -7.12
CA GLY A 102 -0.50 31.01 -7.01
C GLY A 102 -1.61 29.99 -6.91
N VAL A 103 -1.29 28.70 -6.66
CA VAL A 103 -2.32 27.67 -6.45
C VAL A 103 -2.99 27.87 -5.08
N GLU A 104 -4.32 27.91 -5.08
CA GLU A 104 -5.14 27.87 -3.87
C GLU A 104 -5.32 26.41 -3.41
N ILE A 105 -5.12 26.15 -2.12
CA ILE A 105 -5.31 24.83 -1.51
C ILE A 105 -6.35 24.96 -0.41
N ARG A 106 -7.52 24.36 -0.61
CA ARG A 106 -8.60 24.28 0.40
C ARG A 106 -8.58 22.92 1.07
N THR A 107 -8.44 22.92 2.40
CA THR A 107 -8.60 21.74 3.25
C THR A 107 -9.98 21.75 3.90
N SER A 108 -10.46 20.60 4.37
CA SER A 108 -11.81 20.48 4.93
C SER A 108 -12.90 20.96 3.96
N ALA A 109 -12.67 20.77 2.67
CA ALA A 109 -13.55 21.18 1.57
C ALA A 109 -13.94 19.95 0.74
N PRO A 110 -14.74 19.01 1.30
CA PRO A 110 -15.14 17.80 0.59
C PRO A 110 -15.96 18.16 -0.65
N VAL A 111 -15.61 17.53 -1.78
CA VAL A 111 -16.35 17.68 -3.04
C VAL A 111 -17.55 16.76 -3.01
N ALA A 112 -18.75 17.32 -3.13
CA ALA A 112 -20.01 16.57 -3.18
C ALA A 112 -20.30 16.02 -4.58
N ARG A 113 -20.04 16.82 -5.62
CA ARG A 113 -20.19 16.39 -7.03
C ARG A 113 -19.29 17.15 -7.99
N ILE A 114 -18.98 16.52 -9.11
CA ILE A 114 -18.45 17.12 -10.32
C ILE A 114 -19.65 17.49 -11.20
N ASP A 115 -19.85 18.79 -11.47
CA ASP A 115 -21.01 19.27 -12.26
C ASP A 115 -20.74 19.06 -13.75
N VAL A 116 -21.44 18.10 -14.33
CA VAL A 116 -21.47 17.80 -15.77
C VAL A 116 -22.92 17.89 -16.22
N ARG A 117 -23.16 18.55 -17.36
CA ARG A 117 -24.49 18.62 -17.99
C ARG A 117 -24.37 18.47 -19.48
N ASP A 118 -25.18 17.59 -20.07
CA ASP A 118 -25.18 17.29 -21.50
C ASP A 118 -23.75 16.94 -21.99
N GLY A 119 -23.01 16.18 -21.18
CA GLY A 119 -21.62 15.79 -21.44
C GLY A 119 -20.60 16.93 -21.34
N ARG A 120 -20.96 18.10 -20.80
CA ARG A 120 -20.06 19.25 -20.62
C ARG A 120 -19.76 19.51 -19.15
N LEU A 121 -18.48 19.49 -18.81
CA LEU A 121 -17.98 19.89 -17.49
C LEU A 121 -18.23 21.38 -17.24
N ARG A 122 -18.71 21.70 -16.04
CA ARG A 122 -18.95 23.09 -15.57
C ARG A 122 -18.11 23.43 -14.34
N GLY A 123 -17.75 22.44 -13.52
CA GLY A 123 -16.96 22.65 -12.32
C GLY A 123 -17.17 21.55 -11.27
N VAL A 124 -17.03 21.93 -10.01
CA VAL A 124 -17.34 21.08 -8.84
C VAL A 124 -18.23 21.81 -7.85
N VAL A 125 -18.98 21.05 -7.07
CA VAL A 125 -19.79 21.55 -5.96
C VAL A 125 -19.33 20.88 -4.68
N LEU A 126 -19.05 21.69 -3.66
CA LEU A 126 -18.64 21.22 -2.34
C LEU A 126 -19.86 20.81 -1.50
N GLU A 127 -19.65 20.06 -0.42
CA GLU A 127 -20.76 19.65 0.48
C GLU A 127 -21.46 20.82 1.17
N ASP A 128 -20.78 21.97 1.33
CA ASP A 128 -21.39 23.20 1.87
C ASP A 128 -22.25 23.97 0.85
N GLY A 129 -22.37 23.44 -0.38
CA GLY A 129 -23.10 24.05 -1.48
C GLY A 129 -22.30 25.05 -2.31
N THR A 130 -21.04 25.34 -1.95
CA THR A 130 -20.18 26.22 -2.74
C THR A 130 -19.92 25.63 -4.13
N GLU A 131 -20.17 26.41 -5.17
CA GLU A 131 -19.87 26.04 -6.56
C GLU A 131 -18.55 26.65 -7.03
N ILE A 132 -17.67 25.82 -7.59
CA ILE A 132 -16.38 26.24 -8.16
C ILE A 132 -16.39 25.91 -9.64
N SER A 133 -16.52 26.94 -10.48
CA SER A 133 -16.47 26.76 -11.94
C SER A 133 -15.06 26.38 -12.41
N ALA A 134 -14.95 25.41 -13.32
CA ALA A 134 -13.69 24.98 -13.88
C ALA A 134 -13.86 24.45 -15.31
N ARG A 135 -12.85 24.68 -16.16
CA ARG A 135 -12.80 24.12 -17.53
C ARG A 135 -12.24 22.70 -17.56
N THR A 136 -11.56 22.30 -16.50
CA THR A 136 -10.90 20.99 -16.37
C THR A 136 -10.91 20.60 -14.90
N VAL A 137 -11.24 19.34 -14.63
CA VAL A 137 -11.17 18.74 -13.30
C VAL A 137 -10.23 17.55 -13.38
N LEU A 138 -9.22 17.54 -12.52
CA LEU A 138 -8.32 16.41 -12.31
C LEU A 138 -8.69 15.77 -10.97
N SER A 139 -9.25 14.56 -11.01
CA SER A 139 -9.59 13.81 -9.79
C SER A 139 -8.42 12.93 -9.38
N ASN A 140 -8.00 13.06 -8.13
CA ASN A 140 -7.05 12.15 -7.49
C ASN A 140 -7.75 11.10 -6.61
N ALA A 141 -9.08 11.14 -6.52
CA ALA A 141 -9.86 10.08 -5.86
C ALA A 141 -9.84 8.81 -6.70
N ASP A 142 -10.09 7.65 -6.08
CA ASP A 142 -10.14 6.39 -6.80
C ASP A 142 -11.23 6.38 -7.90
N PRO A 143 -11.11 5.51 -8.93
CA PRO A 143 -12.04 5.47 -10.05
C PRO A 143 -13.50 5.27 -9.64
N LYS A 144 -13.79 4.44 -8.62
CA LYS A 144 -15.17 4.20 -8.17
C LYS A 144 -15.73 5.45 -7.51
N ARG A 145 -14.98 6.11 -6.61
CA ARG A 145 -15.41 7.38 -6.02
C ARG A 145 -15.65 8.45 -7.07
N THR A 146 -14.72 8.62 -8.02
CA THR A 146 -14.83 9.65 -9.06
C THR A 146 -16.04 9.42 -9.97
N PHE A 147 -16.15 8.23 -10.56
CA PHE A 147 -17.12 7.99 -11.63
C PHE A 147 -18.45 7.37 -11.17
N LEU A 148 -18.49 6.76 -9.99
CA LEU A 148 -19.73 6.18 -9.44
C LEU A 148 -20.29 6.98 -8.26
N GLY A 149 -19.49 7.88 -7.67
CA GLY A 149 -19.89 8.73 -6.54
C GLY A 149 -20.04 10.20 -6.90
N LEU A 150 -19.02 10.81 -7.52
CA LEU A 150 -18.98 12.26 -7.73
C LEU A 150 -19.64 12.74 -9.03
N ILE A 151 -19.84 11.86 -10.01
CA ILE A 151 -20.46 12.20 -11.30
C ILE A 151 -21.84 11.54 -11.37
N ASP A 152 -22.83 12.28 -11.89
CA ASP A 152 -24.16 11.72 -12.11
C ASP A 152 -24.10 10.54 -13.07
N ALA A 153 -24.76 9.45 -12.68
CA ALA A 153 -24.90 8.23 -13.43
C ALA A 153 -25.45 8.43 -14.86
N THR A 154 -26.27 9.45 -15.10
CA THR A 154 -26.86 9.74 -16.43
C THR A 154 -25.89 10.45 -17.37
N GLU A 155 -24.83 11.06 -16.84
CA GLU A 155 -23.82 11.78 -17.63
C GLU A 155 -22.68 10.85 -18.12
N LEU A 156 -22.74 9.56 -17.78
CA LEU A 156 -21.72 8.58 -18.14
C LEU A 156 -22.30 7.44 -18.98
N PRO A 157 -21.59 7.00 -20.03
CA PRO A 157 -21.95 5.80 -20.78
C PRO A 157 -22.10 4.57 -19.88
N GLU A 158 -23.11 3.74 -20.14
CA GLU A 158 -23.42 2.57 -19.32
C GLU A 158 -22.29 1.53 -19.30
N ASP A 159 -21.66 1.31 -20.45
CA ASP A 159 -20.54 0.39 -20.62
C ASP A 159 -19.31 0.84 -19.81
N PHE A 160 -19.02 2.14 -19.81
CA PHE A 160 -17.97 2.73 -19.00
C PHE A 160 -18.26 2.55 -17.51
N ARG A 161 -19.48 2.87 -17.05
CA ARG A 161 -19.88 2.68 -15.65
C ARG A 161 -19.77 1.22 -15.23
N ARG A 162 -20.18 0.29 -16.10
CA ARG A 162 -20.04 -1.16 -15.86
C ARG A 162 -18.57 -1.57 -15.72
N ALA A 163 -17.68 -1.03 -16.57
CA ALA A 163 -16.25 -1.27 -16.47
C ALA A 163 -15.67 -0.76 -15.14
N VAL A 164 -15.98 0.48 -14.73
CA VAL A 164 -15.52 1.04 -13.44
C VAL A 164 -16.07 0.24 -12.26
N LYS A 165 -17.34 -0.17 -12.31
CA LYS A 165 -17.93 -1.03 -11.27
C LYS A 165 -17.21 -2.38 -11.14
N GLY A 166 -16.71 -2.90 -12.25
CA GLY A 166 -15.97 -4.16 -12.33
C GLY A 166 -14.55 -4.11 -11.76
N ILE A 167 -13.98 -2.91 -11.50
CA ILE A 167 -12.67 -2.77 -10.86
C ILE A 167 -12.76 -3.38 -9.46
N LYS A 168 -11.87 -4.34 -9.16
CA LYS A 168 -11.80 -4.96 -7.84
C LYS A 168 -11.01 -4.03 -6.92
N MET A 169 -11.54 -3.74 -5.75
CA MET A 169 -10.87 -2.90 -4.77
C MET A 169 -10.41 -3.78 -3.59
N ASN A 170 -11.34 -4.23 -2.74
CA ASN A 170 -11.17 -5.20 -1.64
C ASN A 170 -9.81 -5.13 -0.89
N GLY A 171 -9.26 -3.95 -0.62
CA GLY A 171 -7.87 -3.75 -0.18
C GLY A 171 -7.40 -4.73 0.91
N PRO A 172 -6.31 -5.48 0.69
CA PRO A 172 -5.94 -6.60 1.55
C PRO A 172 -5.06 -6.19 2.74
N CYS A 173 -5.14 -4.95 3.21
CA CYS A 173 -4.11 -4.37 4.09
C CYS A 173 -4.67 -3.57 5.25
N ALA A 174 -3.97 -3.62 6.37
CA ALA A 174 -4.20 -2.75 7.52
C ALA A 174 -2.90 -2.07 7.95
N LYS A 175 -3.03 -1.12 8.87
CA LYS A 175 -1.90 -0.38 9.43
C LYS A 175 -2.03 -0.27 10.94
N MET A 176 -0.92 -0.34 11.65
CA MET A 176 -0.87 -0.02 13.08
C MET A 176 0.27 0.94 13.35
N ASN A 177 0.01 2.02 14.09
CA ASN A 177 1.03 2.96 14.55
C ASN A 177 1.25 2.74 16.05
N LEU A 178 2.50 2.74 16.48
CA LEU A 178 2.91 2.57 17.86
C LEU A 178 3.84 3.70 18.30
N VAL A 179 3.61 4.21 19.50
CA VAL A 179 4.57 5.01 20.27
C VAL A 179 5.19 4.09 21.31
N LEU A 180 6.52 3.98 21.31
CA LEU A 180 7.26 3.10 22.21
C LEU A 180 8.12 3.90 23.19
N ALA A 181 8.27 3.38 24.40
CA ALA A 181 9.14 3.90 25.46
C ALA A 181 10.60 3.46 25.31
N GLU A 182 10.85 2.43 24.51
CA GLU A 182 12.18 1.93 24.19
C GLU A 182 12.19 1.37 22.76
N GLU A 183 13.38 1.29 22.17
CA GLU A 183 13.58 0.73 20.83
C GLU A 183 13.23 -0.78 20.81
N PRO A 184 12.60 -1.30 19.74
CA PRO A 184 12.44 -2.74 19.56
C PRO A 184 13.79 -3.46 19.55
N ARG A 185 13.93 -4.52 20.35
CA ARG A 185 15.12 -5.39 20.38
C ARG A 185 14.84 -6.64 19.56
N VAL A 186 15.08 -6.55 18.25
CA VAL A 186 14.78 -7.62 17.31
C VAL A 186 15.80 -8.76 17.41
N HIS A 187 15.32 -10.00 17.56
CA HIS A 187 16.14 -11.20 17.57
C HIS A 187 16.94 -11.34 16.26
N GLY A 188 18.23 -11.64 16.40
CA GLY A 188 19.14 -11.79 15.26
C GLY A 188 19.67 -10.47 14.68
N MET A 189 19.24 -9.31 15.20
CA MET A 189 19.85 -8.03 14.83
C MET A 189 21.29 -7.96 15.37
N PRO A 190 22.30 -7.64 14.54
CA PRO A 190 23.67 -7.47 15.01
C PRO A 190 23.76 -6.40 16.10
N PRO A 191 24.57 -6.61 17.16
CA PRO A 191 24.70 -5.67 18.28
C PRO A 191 25.29 -4.32 17.85
N ASP A 192 26.04 -4.29 16.75
CA ASP A 192 26.69 -3.12 16.15
C ASP A 192 25.92 -2.56 14.94
N ALA A 193 24.73 -3.09 14.63
CA ALA A 193 23.89 -2.59 13.54
C ALA A 193 23.66 -1.08 13.69
N ALA A 194 23.87 -0.30 12.64
CA ALA A 194 23.63 1.13 12.64
C ALA A 194 22.12 1.45 12.79
N PRO A 195 21.73 2.64 13.26
CA PRO A 195 20.31 2.98 13.46
C PRO A 195 19.43 2.77 12.21
N ALA A 196 19.96 3.05 11.03
CA ALA A 196 19.28 2.79 9.75
C ALA A 196 19.10 1.31 9.42
N GLN A 197 19.98 0.43 9.91
CA GLN A 197 19.80 -1.03 9.74
C GLN A 197 18.76 -1.59 10.72
N ARG A 198 18.54 -0.90 11.84
CA ARG A 198 17.53 -1.26 12.85
C ARG A 198 16.17 -0.59 12.61
N SER A 199 16.04 0.22 11.55
CA SER A 199 14.82 0.99 11.28
C SER A 199 13.75 0.20 10.53
N LEU A 200 14.07 -1.00 10.01
CA LEU A 200 13.13 -1.83 9.26
C LEU A 200 13.36 -3.30 9.52
N PHE A 201 12.27 -4.03 9.76
CA PHE A 201 12.27 -5.49 9.81
C PHE A 201 10.92 -6.04 9.37
N THR A 202 10.95 -7.13 8.59
CA THR A 202 9.76 -7.77 8.02
C THR A 202 9.52 -9.13 8.65
N LEU A 203 8.28 -9.41 9.00
CA LEU A 203 7.83 -10.62 9.69
C LEU A 203 7.05 -11.52 8.73
N VAL A 204 7.74 -12.12 7.77
CA VAL A 204 7.19 -13.10 6.83
C VAL A 204 8.19 -14.25 6.68
N PRO A 205 8.00 -15.41 7.34
CA PRO A 205 9.04 -16.43 7.40
C PRO A 205 9.24 -17.21 6.09
N SER A 206 8.19 -17.38 5.28
CA SER A 206 8.24 -18.16 4.04
C SER A 206 7.15 -17.77 3.03
N LEU A 207 7.27 -18.25 1.79
CA LEU A 207 6.22 -18.11 0.77
C LEU A 207 4.95 -18.86 1.16
N GLU A 208 5.08 -20.10 1.68
CA GLU A 208 3.95 -20.88 2.18
C GLU A 208 3.20 -20.13 3.30
N PHE A 209 3.92 -19.44 4.19
CA PHE A 209 3.29 -18.61 5.22
C PHE A 209 2.45 -17.48 4.61
N ALA A 210 3.00 -16.77 3.62
CA ALA A 210 2.28 -15.69 2.95
C ALA A 210 1.06 -16.22 2.17
N GLU A 211 1.20 -17.35 1.48
CA GLU A 211 0.11 -18.05 0.82
C GLU A 211 -1.02 -18.38 1.80
N ARG A 212 -0.69 -18.95 2.97
CA ARG A 212 -1.68 -19.25 4.01
C ARG A 212 -2.36 -18.00 4.57
N CYS A 213 -1.62 -16.89 4.74
CA CYS A 213 -2.22 -15.62 5.18
C CYS A 213 -3.25 -15.13 4.16
N TYR A 214 -2.90 -15.19 2.87
CA TYR A 214 -3.82 -14.85 1.78
C TYR A 214 -5.02 -15.79 1.72
N ASP A 215 -4.82 -17.10 1.86
CA ASP A 215 -5.87 -18.12 1.84
C ASP A 215 -6.92 -17.93 2.93
N ILE A 216 -6.52 -17.46 4.10
CA ILE A 216 -7.44 -17.15 5.19
C ILE A 216 -8.14 -15.82 4.91
N ALA A 217 -7.39 -14.80 4.49
CA ALA A 217 -7.94 -13.48 4.19
C ALA A 217 -8.95 -13.51 3.02
N LYS A 218 -8.70 -14.29 1.96
CA LYS A 218 -9.62 -14.43 0.83
C LYS A 218 -10.97 -15.03 1.22
N LEU A 219 -11.03 -15.77 2.33
CA LEU A 219 -12.26 -16.32 2.92
C LEU A 219 -12.95 -15.35 3.90
N GLY A 220 -12.48 -14.11 4.00
CA GLY A 220 -13.04 -13.09 4.88
C GLY A 220 -12.64 -13.27 6.35
N GLU A 221 -11.58 -14.01 6.63
CA GLU A 221 -11.10 -14.25 7.99
C GLU A 221 -9.84 -13.44 8.28
N ILE A 222 -9.68 -13.01 9.53
CA ILE A 222 -8.42 -12.40 9.98
C ILE A 222 -7.45 -13.54 10.26
N PRO A 223 -6.25 -13.59 9.63
CA PRO A 223 -5.25 -14.59 9.97
C PRO A 223 -4.80 -14.50 11.43
N GLU A 224 -4.57 -15.64 12.09
CA GLU A 224 -4.02 -15.66 13.45
C GLU A 224 -2.54 -15.25 13.50
N GLN A 225 -1.83 -15.59 12.43
CA GLN A 225 -0.46 -15.22 12.16
C GLN A 225 -0.47 -14.22 11.02
N LEU A 226 0.26 -13.11 11.16
CA LEU A 226 0.20 -11.99 10.23
C LEU A 226 1.56 -11.78 9.57
N TRP A 227 1.56 -11.44 8.29
CA TRP A 227 2.70 -10.80 7.65
C TRP A 227 2.68 -9.33 8.01
N ILE A 228 3.75 -8.88 8.69
CA ILE A 228 3.89 -7.49 9.12
C ILE A 228 5.24 -6.91 8.67
N ASP A 229 5.21 -5.74 8.06
CA ASP A 229 6.39 -4.90 7.82
C ASP A 229 6.47 -3.81 8.89
N CYS A 230 7.54 -3.78 9.68
CA CYS A 230 7.73 -2.85 10.77
C CYS A 230 8.79 -1.80 10.42
N VAL A 231 8.46 -0.53 10.60
CA VAL A 231 9.36 0.60 10.33
C VAL A 231 9.48 1.48 11.57
N VAL A 232 10.68 1.54 12.15
CA VAL A 232 11.05 2.40 13.28
C VAL A 232 11.75 3.66 12.76
N ALA A 233 11.00 4.50 12.06
CA ALA A 233 11.56 5.65 11.33
C ALA A 233 12.31 6.64 12.24
N SER A 234 11.94 6.71 13.52
CA SER A 234 12.62 7.54 14.52
C SER A 234 14.07 7.14 14.81
N ASN A 235 14.51 5.95 14.37
CA ASN A 235 15.92 5.57 14.45
C ASN A 235 16.79 6.32 13.44
N VAL A 236 16.19 6.80 12.35
CA VAL A 236 16.88 7.56 11.29
C VAL A 236 16.63 9.06 11.41
N ASP A 237 15.46 9.42 11.93
CA ASP A 237 15.01 10.81 12.04
C ASP A 237 14.45 11.10 13.43
N ASP A 238 15.24 11.79 14.26
CA ASP A 238 14.90 12.13 15.63
C ASP A 238 13.82 13.21 15.75
N THR A 239 13.42 13.85 14.64
CA THR A 239 12.32 14.83 14.62
C THR A 239 10.94 14.18 14.69
N LEU A 240 10.85 12.88 14.42
CA LEU A 240 9.58 12.14 14.38
C LEU A 240 9.03 11.77 15.77
N ALA A 241 9.87 11.81 16.80
CA ALA A 241 9.50 11.39 18.15
C ALA A 241 10.14 12.29 19.21
N PRO A 242 9.47 12.54 20.35
CA PRO A 242 10.13 13.13 21.50
C PRO A 242 11.34 12.31 21.95
N LYS A 243 12.34 12.95 22.57
CA LYS A 243 13.55 12.28 23.08
C LYS A 243 13.19 11.09 23.97
N GLY A 244 13.79 9.94 23.71
CA GLY A 244 13.53 8.69 24.44
C GLY A 244 12.22 7.99 24.08
N ARG A 245 11.54 8.44 23.02
CA ARG A 245 10.40 7.74 22.41
C ARG A 245 10.76 7.28 21.01
N HIS A 246 10.10 6.22 20.57
CA HIS A 246 10.25 5.70 19.21
C HIS A 246 8.88 5.60 18.55
N ILE A 247 8.83 5.88 17.24
CA ILE A 247 7.64 5.67 16.41
C ILE A 247 7.88 4.44 15.56
N MET A 248 7.04 3.43 15.76
CA MET A 248 7.01 2.25 14.92
C MET A 248 5.70 2.20 14.13
N THR A 249 5.80 2.13 12.82
CA THR A 249 4.67 1.93 11.92
C THR A 249 4.70 0.50 11.40
N CYS A 250 3.57 -0.19 11.49
CA CYS A 250 3.40 -1.56 11.04
C CYS A 250 2.42 -1.57 9.87
N PHE A 251 2.85 -2.07 8.72
CA PHE A 251 1.97 -2.43 7.63
C PHE A 251 1.62 -3.92 7.77
N VAL A 252 0.34 -4.25 7.68
CA VAL A 252 -0.16 -5.63 7.82
C VAL A 252 -0.68 -6.08 6.48
N GLN A 253 -0.05 -7.11 5.92
CA GLN A 253 -0.42 -7.72 4.64
C GLN A 253 -1.40 -8.87 4.85
N TYR A 254 -2.36 -8.99 3.94
CA TYR A 254 -3.43 -9.99 3.90
C TYR A 254 -4.38 -9.96 5.10
N VAL A 255 -5.21 -8.93 5.13
CA VAL A 255 -6.45 -8.88 5.91
C VAL A 255 -7.63 -8.57 4.97
N PRO A 256 -8.82 -9.13 5.19
CA PRO A 256 -9.96 -8.89 4.31
C PRO A 256 -10.58 -7.50 4.53
N TYR A 257 -11.10 -6.87 3.47
CA TYR A 257 -12.03 -5.76 3.69
C TYR A 257 -13.36 -6.25 4.26
N PHE A 258 -13.94 -7.31 3.65
CA PHE A 258 -15.18 -7.92 4.11
C PHE A 258 -14.93 -9.09 5.08
N LEU A 259 -15.32 -8.92 6.33
CA LEU A 259 -15.25 -10.00 7.31
C LEU A 259 -16.40 -10.99 7.11
N ARG A 260 -16.07 -12.29 7.16
CA ARG A 260 -17.03 -13.40 7.11
C ARG A 260 -17.93 -13.41 8.35
N LEU A 261 -17.39 -13.01 9.51
CA LEU A 261 -18.08 -12.95 10.80
C LEU A 261 -17.77 -11.61 11.48
N GLY A 262 -18.82 -10.90 11.91
CA GLY A 262 -18.72 -9.62 12.59
C GLY A 262 -18.29 -8.46 11.70
N THR A 263 -17.87 -7.36 12.32
CA THR A 263 -17.46 -6.12 11.66
C THR A 263 -16.07 -5.68 12.09
N TRP A 264 -15.44 -4.78 11.30
CA TRP A 264 -14.15 -4.22 11.67
C TRP A 264 -14.22 -3.33 12.92
N ASP A 265 -15.38 -2.70 13.19
CA ASP A 265 -15.59 -1.93 14.41
C ASP A 265 -15.52 -2.84 15.67
N GLU A 266 -15.95 -4.10 15.57
CA GLU A 266 -15.86 -5.10 16.65
C GLU A 266 -14.48 -5.78 16.73
N ASN A 267 -13.84 -6.02 15.58
CA ASN A 267 -12.62 -6.84 15.47
C ASN A 267 -11.31 -6.03 15.37
N ARG A 268 -11.37 -4.70 15.42
CA ARG A 268 -10.19 -3.81 15.38
C ARG A 268 -9.14 -4.17 16.42
N GLU A 269 -9.56 -4.31 17.68
CA GLU A 269 -8.62 -4.57 18.77
C GLU A 269 -8.04 -5.99 18.68
N LEU A 270 -8.83 -6.95 18.19
CA LEU A 270 -8.34 -8.31 17.89
C LEU A 270 -7.19 -8.27 16.87
N LEU A 271 -7.31 -7.47 15.81
CA LEU A 271 -6.22 -7.27 14.85
C LEU A 271 -5.00 -6.65 15.55
N GLY A 272 -5.18 -5.58 16.31
CA GLY A 272 -4.10 -4.92 17.06
C GLY A 272 -3.35 -5.87 17.98
N ASP A 273 -4.07 -6.71 18.72
CA ASP A 273 -3.50 -7.69 19.64
C ASP A 273 -2.72 -8.78 18.90
N ARG A 274 -3.20 -9.24 17.75
CA ARG A 274 -2.48 -10.20 16.89
C ARG A 274 -1.21 -9.60 16.29
N VAL A 275 -1.24 -8.33 15.88
CA VAL A 275 -0.04 -7.62 15.39
C VAL A 275 1.00 -7.53 16.49
N ILE A 276 0.62 -7.12 17.70
CA ILE A 276 1.53 -7.05 18.87
C ILE A 276 2.07 -8.44 19.22
N LYS A 277 1.22 -9.47 19.25
CA LYS A 277 1.63 -10.86 19.50
C LYS A 277 2.69 -11.30 18.50
N LYS A 278 2.48 -11.05 17.21
CA LYS A 278 3.43 -11.42 16.16
C LYS A 278 4.75 -10.66 16.29
N ILE A 279 4.72 -9.37 16.60
CA ILE A 279 5.93 -8.59 16.86
C ILE A 279 6.68 -9.15 18.07
N ALA A 280 5.98 -9.53 19.14
CA ALA A 280 6.59 -10.07 20.36
C ALA A 280 7.36 -11.39 20.12
N GLU A 281 7.00 -12.17 19.10
CA GLU A 281 7.77 -13.37 18.69
C GLU A 281 9.20 -13.02 18.24
N TYR A 282 9.42 -11.80 17.73
CA TYR A 282 10.71 -11.35 17.19
C TYR A 282 11.36 -10.23 18.00
N ALA A 283 10.56 -9.43 18.72
CA ALA A 283 11.01 -8.35 19.59
C ALA A 283 10.21 -8.38 20.91
N PRO A 284 10.56 -9.29 21.85
CA PRO A 284 9.75 -9.57 23.05
C PRO A 284 9.57 -8.39 24.00
N ASN A 285 10.39 -7.36 23.88
CA ASN A 285 10.31 -6.16 24.70
C ASN A 285 9.20 -5.20 24.25
N VAL A 286 8.77 -5.29 22.99
CA VAL A 286 7.80 -4.35 22.40
C VAL A 286 6.49 -4.25 23.19
N PRO A 287 5.82 -5.35 23.60
CA PRO A 287 4.57 -5.24 24.35
C PRO A 287 4.69 -4.39 25.63
N GLY A 288 5.81 -4.50 26.35
CA GLY A 288 6.08 -3.70 27.56
C GLY A 288 6.50 -2.26 27.27
N ALA A 289 6.91 -1.97 26.03
CA ALA A 289 7.34 -0.65 25.59
C ALA A 289 6.19 0.22 25.06
N ILE A 290 5.01 -0.33 24.76
CA ILE A 290 3.91 0.40 24.14
C ILE A 290 3.38 1.50 25.08
N VAL A 291 3.48 2.74 24.63
CA VAL A 291 2.90 3.93 25.29
C VAL A 291 1.53 4.24 24.71
N ALA A 292 1.39 4.12 23.39
CA ALA A 292 0.14 4.34 22.68
C ALA A 292 0.12 3.50 21.40
N ARG A 293 -1.09 3.11 20.98
CA ARG A 293 -1.33 2.40 19.72
C ARG A 293 -2.50 3.02 18.96
N GLN A 294 -2.44 2.93 17.64
CA GLN A 294 -3.55 3.23 16.74
C GLN A 294 -3.65 2.13 15.69
N VAL A 295 -4.80 1.48 15.60
CA VAL A 295 -5.08 0.44 14.59
C VAL A 295 -5.99 1.02 13.51
N LEU A 296 -5.58 0.91 12.25
CA LEU A 296 -6.32 1.32 11.06
C LEU A 296 -6.61 0.07 10.22
N THR A 297 -7.86 -0.39 10.28
CA THR A 297 -8.40 -1.51 9.50
C THR A 297 -8.64 -1.07 8.04
N PRO A 298 -8.86 -2.00 7.09
CA PRO A 298 -9.26 -1.65 5.73
C PRO A 298 -10.47 -0.70 5.68
N LEU A 299 -11.42 -0.86 6.60
CA LEU A 299 -12.59 0.02 6.72
C LEU A 299 -12.21 1.45 7.16
N ASP A 300 -11.22 1.61 8.03
CA ASP A 300 -10.71 2.93 8.41
C ASP A 300 -9.95 3.60 7.27
N LEU A 301 -9.20 2.82 6.50
CA LEU A 301 -8.51 3.34 5.32
C LEU A 301 -9.53 3.97 4.35
N GLU A 302 -10.69 3.35 4.20
CA GLU A 302 -11.79 3.92 3.44
C GLU A 302 -12.39 5.17 4.09
N ARG A 303 -12.77 5.09 5.37
CA ARG A 303 -13.45 6.18 6.09
C ARG A 303 -12.59 7.43 6.23
N VAL A 304 -11.28 7.27 6.46
CA VAL A 304 -10.37 8.37 6.78
C VAL A 304 -9.69 8.93 5.53
N TYR A 305 -9.27 8.07 4.59
CA TYR A 305 -8.48 8.50 3.44
C TYR A 305 -9.25 8.46 2.12
N GLY A 306 -10.49 7.95 2.12
CA GLY A 306 -11.29 7.82 0.91
C GLY A 306 -10.78 6.74 -0.03
N LEU A 307 -10.13 5.69 0.49
CA LEU A 307 -9.69 4.55 -0.31
C LEU A 307 -10.84 3.54 -0.43
N THR A 308 -11.50 3.44 -1.58
CA THR A 308 -12.64 2.52 -1.73
C THR A 308 -12.23 1.09 -1.38
N GLU A 309 -13.01 0.45 -0.50
CA GLU A 309 -12.74 -0.86 0.07
C GLU A 309 -11.33 -0.99 0.67
N GLY A 310 -10.71 0.10 1.11
CA GLY A 310 -9.37 0.12 1.71
C GLY A 310 -8.20 -0.18 0.75
N ASN A 311 -8.41 -0.20 -0.57
CA ASN A 311 -7.34 -0.52 -1.53
C ASN A 311 -6.38 0.66 -1.74
N ILE A 312 -5.12 0.47 -1.33
CA ILE A 312 -4.07 1.49 -1.37
C ILE A 312 -3.51 1.77 -2.78
N PHE A 313 -3.87 0.97 -3.77
CA PHE A 313 -3.52 1.15 -5.19
C PHE A 313 -4.69 1.64 -6.05
N HIS A 314 -5.85 1.90 -5.44
CA HIS A 314 -7.08 2.35 -6.13
C HIS A 314 -7.64 1.33 -7.13
N GLY A 315 -7.38 0.05 -6.89
CA GLY A 315 -7.95 -1.08 -7.63
C GLY A 315 -6.89 -2.01 -8.23
N ASP A 316 -7.31 -3.25 -8.47
CA ASP A 316 -6.52 -4.33 -9.07
C ASP A 316 -7.03 -4.72 -10.47
#